data_AF-A0A1H0BP34-F1
#
_entry.id   AF-A0A1H0BP34-F1
#
_cell.length_a   1.000
_cell.length_b   1.000
_cell.length_c   1.000
_cell.angle_alpha   90.00
_cell.angle_beta   90.00
_cell.angle_gamma   90.00
#
_symmetry.space_group_name_H-M   'P 1'
#
loop_
_entity.id
_entity.type
_entity.pdbx_description
1 polymer ?
#
loop_
_entity_poly.entity_id
_entity_poly.type
_entity_poly.pdbx_seq_one_letter_code
_entity_poly.pdbx_strand_id
1 'polypeptide(L)' 'MQRKKKTRFQKITMVAVWLMLIAMLGSLILGAVASLGF' A
#
# COMPACT_ATOMS: atom_id res chain seq x y z
N MET A 1 17.50 -18.55 16.65
CA MET A 1 16.38 -17.62 16.42
C MET A 1 15.29 -18.30 15.60
N GLN A 2 14.21 -18.75 16.25
CA GLN A 2 13.05 -19.39 15.62
C GLN A 2 12.36 -18.40 14.68
N ARG A 3 12.56 -18.54 13.35
CA ARG A 3 11.85 -17.73 12.35
C ARG A 3 10.38 -18.17 12.37
N LYS A 4 9.56 -17.55 13.23
CA LYS A 4 8.10 -17.73 13.23
C LYS A 4 7.62 -17.55 11.80
N LYS A 5 7.10 -18.62 11.19
CA LYS A 5 6.54 -18.59 9.84
C LYS A 5 5.46 -17.50 9.85
N LYS A 6 5.70 -16.37 9.17
CA LYS A 6 4.68 -15.33 9.01
C LYS A 6 3.42 -16.02 8.51
N THR A 7 2.36 -15.98 9.31
CA THR A 7 1.12 -16.70 8.99
C THR A 7 0.55 -16.14 7.69
N ARG A 8 -0.29 -16.92 6.98
CA ARG A 8 -0.90 -16.44 5.73
C ARG A 8 -1.64 -15.11 5.94
N PHE A 9 -2.29 -14.94 7.09
CA PHE A 9 -2.88 -13.68 7.53
C PHE A 9 -1.87 -12.54 7.60
N GLN A 10 -0.73 -12.76 8.25
CA GLN A 10 0.31 -11.74 8.37
C GLN A 10 0.91 -11.35 7.01
N LYS A 11 0.99 -12.30 6.07
CA LYS A 11 1.41 -12.04 4.69
C LYS A 11 0.37 -11.20 3.95
N ILE A 12 -0.92 -11.52 4.09
CA ILE A 12 -2.02 -10.76 3.49
C ILE A 12 -2.05 -9.34 4.05
N THR A 13 -1.96 -9.15 5.37
CA THR A 13 -1.90 -7.82 5.98
C THR A 13 -0.72 -7.01 5.47
N MET A 14 0.45 -7.63 5.31
CA MET A 14 1.64 -6.95 4.76
C MET A 14 1.44 -6.51 3.30
N VAL A 15 0.76 -7.32 2.48
CA VAL A 15 0.39 -6.96 1.10
C VAL A 15 -0.70 -5.87 1.08
N ALA A 16 -1.71 -5.97 1.94
CA ALA A 16 -2.78 -4.99 2.06
C ALA A 16 -2.26 -3.61 2.48
N VAL A 17 -1.32 -3.56 3.43
CA VAL A 17 -0.63 -2.32 3.82
C VAL A 17 0.16 -1.74 2.65
N TRP A 18 0.84 -2.58 1.86
CA TRP A 18 1.53 -2.13 0.65
C TRP A 18 0.58 -1.54 -0.39
N LEU A 19 -0.56 -2.19 -0.65
CA LEU A 19 -1.60 -1.69 -1.54
C LEU A 19 -2.22 -0.38 -1.01
N MET A 20 -2.44 -0.27 0.31
CA MET A 20 -2.98 0.93 0.95
C MET A 20 -2.03 2.12 0.78
N LEU A 21 -0.73 1.92 0.93
CA LEU A 21 0.27 2.98 0.74
C LEU A 21 0.32 3.43 -0.73
N ILE A 22 0.30 2.49 -1.68
CA ILE A 22 0.26 2.82 -3.11
C ILE A 22 -1.03 3.56 -3.44
N ALA A 23 -2.17 3.14 -2.91
CA ALA A 23 -3.45 3.81 -3.14
C ALA A 23 -3.44 5.22 -2.55
N MET A 24 -2.98 5.40 -1.30
CA MET A 24 -2.88 6.72 -0.68
C MET A 24 -1.95 7.66 -1.46
N LEU A 25 -0.74 7.21 -1.79
CA LEU A 25 0.23 8.03 -2.53
C LEU A 25 -0.22 8.26 -3.98
N GLY A 26 -0.73 7.21 -4.62
CA GLY A 26 -1.24 7.26 -5.99
C GLY A 26 -2.42 8.22 -6.10
N SER A 27 -3.40 8.15 -5.19
CA SER A 27 -4.53 9.08 -5.15
C SER A 27 -4.09 10.52 -4.83
N LEU A 28 -3.09 10.70 -3.96
CA LEU A 28 -2.56 12.04 -3.66
C LEU A 28 -1.88 12.66 -4.89
N ILE A 29 -1.03 11.88 -5.59
CA ILE A 29 -0.31 12.33 -6.79
C ILE A 29 -1.29 12.50 -7.96
N LEU A 30 -2.18 11.54 -8.20
CA LEU A 30 -3.21 11.65 -9.24
C LEU A 30 -4.17 12.80 -8.96
N GLY A 31 -4.54 13.04 -7.71
CA GLY A 31 -5.36 14.19 -7.31
C GLY A 31 -4.64 15.51 -7.55
N ALA A 32 -3.34 15.58 -7.25
CA ALA A 32 -2.52 16.77 -7.53
C ALA A 32 -2.29 16.99 -9.04
N VAL A 33 -2.09 15.93 -9.82
CA VAL A 33 -1.93 16.01 -11.28
C VAL A 33 -3.26 16.37 -11.95
N ALA A 34 -4.37 15.77 -11.51
CA ALA A 34 -5.71 16.09 -12.00
C ALA A 34 -6.13 17.52 -11.61
N SER A 35 -5.74 18.00 -10.42
CA SER A 35 -6.01 19.38 -10.02
C SER A 35 -5.14 20.41 -10.74
N LEU A 36 -3.98 20.00 -11.25
CA LEU A 36 -3.11 20.83 -12.09
C LEU A 36 -3.63 20.99 -13.53
N GLY A 37 -4.69 20.29 -13.93
CA GLY A 37 -5.47 20.62 -15.13
C GLY A 37 -4.69 20.57 -16.46
N PHE A 38 -4.02 19.45 -16.75
CA PHE A 38 -3.77 19.07 -18.15
C PHE A 38 -5.02 18.49 -18.79
#